data_AF-A0A8T6FQB0-F1
#
_entry.id   AF-A0A8T6FQB0-F1
#
_cell.length_a   1.000
_cell.length_b   1.000
_cell.length_c   1.000
_cell.angle_alpha   90.00
_cell.angle_beta   90.00
_cell.angle_gamma   90.00
#
_symmetry.space_group_name_H-M   'P 1'
#
loop_
_entity.id
_entity.type
_entity.pdbx_description
1 polymer ?
#
loop_
_entity_poly.entity_id
_entity_poly.type
_entity_poly.pdbx_seq_one_letter_code
_entity_poly.pdbx_strand_id
1 'polypeptide(L)'
;MPRHGTANARAELAVDLYGDLLDEHGWELDEAWLAIAMLLVTCEIWRDREWRAFYDAPVLQESNNYGLTKSGKPNAALSEAMLVKEWIAAGLNADPDGLCSELGRFFRHPDIVHLQPNNPRGHAFRSLVAETLARFGDQQLEVHEEVSPRGLFPGFDFGNRSQAARIDIVVQRGQRVVALITTRWTYRHDRVDIIDEALTYVPSARRQNNECRFFRDYPVDAR
;
A
#
# COMPACT_ATOMS: atom_id res chain seq x y z
N MET A 1 10.85 15.56 24.55
CA MET A 1 9.95 15.32 23.40
C MET A 1 10.42 14.05 22.71
N PRO A 2 9.57 13.02 22.53
CA PRO A 2 9.98 11.81 21.82
C PRO A 2 10.32 12.19 20.39
N ARG A 3 11.50 11.78 19.89
CA ARG A 3 11.81 11.90 18.46
C ARG A 3 10.85 10.97 17.73
N HIS A 4 9.87 11.53 17.02
CA HIS A 4 9.03 10.75 16.12
C HIS A 4 9.93 9.93 15.20
N GLY A 5 9.74 8.61 15.17
CA GLY A 5 10.51 7.70 14.32
C GLY A 5 10.52 8.16 12.87
N THR A 6 11.58 7.84 12.13
CA THR A 6 11.73 8.14 10.70
C THR A 6 10.62 7.44 9.90
N ALA A 7 10.39 7.84 8.64
CA ALA A 7 9.46 7.13 7.77
C ALA A 7 9.80 5.64 7.64
N ASN A 8 11.10 5.31 7.64
CA ASN A 8 11.59 3.93 7.59
C ASN A 8 11.19 3.15 8.85
N ALA A 9 11.37 3.70 10.04
CA ALA A 9 10.98 3.03 11.29
C ALA A 9 9.48 2.69 11.34
N ARG A 10 8.63 3.49 10.70
CA ARG A 10 7.18 3.23 10.63
C ARG A 10 6.84 2.15 9.60
N ALA A 11 7.61 2.09 8.52
CA ALA A 11 7.47 1.04 7.52
C ALA A 11 7.94 -0.31 8.08
N GLU A 12 9.05 -0.33 8.81
CA GLU A 12 9.55 -1.48 9.56
C GLU A 12 8.49 -1.98 10.56
N LEU A 13 7.89 -1.09 11.36
CA LEU A 13 6.78 -1.46 12.24
C LEU A 13 5.60 -2.13 11.50
N ALA A 14 5.26 -1.66 10.30
CA ALA A 14 4.21 -2.29 9.51
C ALA A 14 4.59 -3.71 9.09
N VAL A 15 5.85 -3.92 8.69
CA VAL A 15 6.41 -5.24 8.35
C VAL A 15 6.42 -6.17 9.56
N ASP A 16 6.80 -5.68 10.74
CA ASP A 16 6.77 -6.47 11.98
C ASP A 16 5.34 -6.94 12.31
N LEU A 17 4.37 -6.01 12.30
CA LEU A 17 2.96 -6.34 12.54
C LEU A 17 2.38 -7.29 11.48
N TYR A 18 2.90 -7.24 10.26
CA TYR A 18 2.53 -8.14 9.19
C TYR A 18 3.07 -9.55 9.41
N GLY A 19 4.34 -9.67 9.80
CA GLY A 19 4.94 -10.94 10.19
C GLY A 19 4.17 -11.59 11.34
N ASP A 20 3.87 -10.81 12.39
CA ASP A 20 3.09 -11.27 13.53
C ASP A 20 1.70 -11.80 13.12
N LEU A 21 1.00 -11.10 12.23
CA LEU A 21 -0.30 -11.53 11.70
C LEU A 21 -0.22 -12.84 10.91
N LEU A 22 0.76 -12.95 10.01
CA LEU A 22 0.95 -14.16 9.21
C LEU A 22 1.25 -15.36 10.13
N ASP A 23 2.08 -15.17 11.14
CA ASP A 23 2.47 -16.22 12.08
C ASP A 23 1.32 -16.58 13.04
N GLU A 24 0.54 -15.60 13.52
CA GLU A 24 -0.65 -15.79 14.37
C GLU A 24 -1.68 -16.68 13.67
N HIS A 25 -1.94 -16.41 12.38
CA HIS A 25 -2.99 -17.08 11.63
C HIS A 25 -2.51 -18.28 10.81
N GLY A 26 -1.20 -18.49 10.68
CA GLY A 26 -0.62 -19.51 9.78
C GLY A 26 -0.99 -19.24 8.31
N TRP A 27 -1.00 -17.97 7.92
CA TRP A 27 -1.40 -17.53 6.59
C TRP A 27 -0.27 -17.64 5.58
N GLU A 28 -0.65 -17.92 4.34
CA GLU A 28 0.25 -18.10 3.21
C GLU A 28 0.04 -16.97 2.18
N LEU A 29 0.60 -17.13 0.98
CA LEU A 29 0.55 -16.13 -0.08
C LEU A 29 -0.88 -15.69 -0.43
N ASP A 30 -1.84 -16.61 -0.42
CA ASP A 30 -3.24 -16.32 -0.81
C ASP A 30 -3.91 -15.35 0.19
N GLU A 31 -3.46 -15.32 1.44
CA GLU A 31 -3.95 -14.44 2.51
C GLU A 31 -3.07 -13.21 2.76
N ALA A 32 -1.96 -13.05 2.04
CA ALA A 32 -1.07 -11.88 2.16
C ALA A 32 -1.84 -10.55 2.04
N TRP A 33 -2.73 -10.47 1.05
CA TRP A 33 -3.58 -9.28 0.85
C TRP A 33 -4.59 -9.04 1.97
N LEU A 34 -5.08 -10.11 2.61
CA LEU A 34 -5.96 -10.01 3.75
C LEU A 34 -5.23 -9.42 4.95
N ALA A 35 -4.00 -9.88 5.22
CA ALA A 35 -3.15 -9.32 6.28
C ALA A 35 -2.81 -7.84 6.01
N ILE A 36 -2.45 -7.47 4.78
CA ILE A 36 -2.25 -6.06 4.40
C ILE A 36 -3.53 -5.24 4.65
N ALA A 37 -4.69 -5.78 4.28
CA ALA A 37 -5.96 -5.11 4.51
C ALA A 37 -6.24 -4.89 6.00
N MET A 38 -6.01 -5.90 6.86
CA MET A 38 -6.16 -5.77 8.32
C MET A 38 -5.29 -4.67 8.92
N LEU A 39 -4.08 -4.48 8.40
CA LEU A 39 -3.18 -3.44 8.88
C LEU A 39 -3.61 -2.05 8.41
N LEU A 40 -3.91 -1.89 7.12
CA LEU A 40 -3.97 -0.58 6.48
C LEU A 40 -5.39 -0.05 6.17
N VAL A 41 -6.40 -0.92 6.10
CA VAL A 41 -7.80 -0.51 5.96
C VAL A 41 -8.30 -0.01 7.30
N THR A 42 -9.01 1.12 7.33
CA THR A 42 -9.63 1.65 8.54
C THR A 42 -11.14 1.80 8.33
N CYS A 43 -11.95 1.64 9.38
CA CYS A 43 -13.35 2.12 9.37
C CYS A 43 -13.50 3.52 9.94
N GLU A 44 -12.38 4.23 10.07
CA GLU A 44 -12.28 5.56 10.63
C GLU A 44 -11.63 6.50 9.60
N ILE A 45 -12.00 7.78 9.66
CA ILE A 45 -11.37 8.85 8.89
C ILE A 45 -10.58 9.75 9.81
N TRP A 46 -9.46 10.27 9.31
CA TRP A 46 -8.65 11.26 10.01
C TRP A 46 -9.18 12.67 9.73
N ARG A 47 -9.83 13.30 10.71
CA ARG A 47 -10.41 14.64 10.59
C ARG A 47 -10.12 15.44 11.85
N ASP A 48 -9.75 16.71 11.68
CA ASP A 48 -9.45 17.62 12.79
C ASP A 48 -8.36 17.09 13.76
N ARG A 49 -7.41 16.31 13.22
CA ARG A 49 -6.31 15.62 13.94
C ARG A 49 -6.75 14.47 14.86
N GLU A 50 -7.90 13.89 14.59
CA GLU A 50 -8.44 12.75 15.34
C GLU A 50 -9.00 11.70 14.38
N TRP A 51 -8.97 10.43 14.80
CA TRP A 51 -9.70 9.35 14.15
C TRP A 51 -11.18 9.42 14.53
N ARG A 52 -12.07 9.26 13.54
CA ARG A 52 -13.51 9.26 13.73
C ARG A 52 -14.16 8.13 12.95
N ALA A 53 -15.04 7.38 13.61
CA ALA A 53 -15.85 6.34 12.97
C ALA A 53 -16.55 6.86 11.71
N PHE A 54 -16.59 6.02 10.67
CA PHE A 54 -17.05 6.41 9.35
C PHE A 54 -17.92 5.32 8.69
N TYR A 55 -19.23 5.55 8.68
CA TYR A 55 -20.25 4.68 8.04
C TYR A 55 -20.18 3.19 8.40
N ASP A 56 -19.46 2.80 9.45
CA ASP A 56 -19.17 1.40 9.79
C ASP A 56 -18.68 0.58 8.57
N ALA A 57 -17.88 1.23 7.73
CA ALA A 57 -17.42 0.70 6.46
C ALA A 57 -15.92 0.98 6.22
N PRO A 58 -15.20 0.05 5.57
CA PRO A 58 -13.83 0.25 5.10
C PRO A 58 -13.61 1.54 4.29
N VAL A 59 -12.59 2.31 4.68
CA VAL A 59 -12.15 3.53 3.98
C VAL A 59 -10.97 3.21 3.06
N LEU A 60 -11.31 2.94 1.80
CA LEU A 60 -10.41 2.60 0.71
C LEU A 60 -10.08 3.80 -0.18
N GLN A 61 -10.94 4.82 -0.19
CA GLN A 61 -10.81 6.02 -1.01
C GLN A 61 -10.87 7.31 -0.16
N GLU A 62 -10.78 8.47 -0.80
CA GLU A 62 -11.00 9.76 -0.12
C GLU A 62 -12.43 9.83 0.46
N SER A 63 -12.57 10.30 1.70
CA SER A 63 -13.84 10.24 2.44
C SER A 63 -15.00 11.01 1.79
N ASN A 64 -14.69 12.02 0.98
CA ASN A 64 -15.66 12.79 0.18
C ASN A 64 -16.33 11.98 -0.94
N ASN A 65 -15.77 10.83 -1.32
CA ASN A 65 -16.37 9.95 -2.32
C ASN A 65 -17.51 9.11 -1.72
N TYR A 66 -17.61 9.01 -0.41
CA TYR A 66 -18.63 8.22 0.27
C TYR A 66 -19.83 9.09 0.58
N GLY A 67 -21.01 8.51 0.40
CA GLY A 67 -22.23 9.19 0.81
C GLY A 67 -23.48 8.39 0.49
N LEU A 68 -24.60 8.95 0.92
CA LEU A 68 -25.92 8.46 0.60
C LEU A 68 -26.48 9.23 -0.59
N THR A 69 -27.15 8.52 -1.48
CA THR A 69 -27.95 9.10 -2.55
C THR A 69 -29.17 9.84 -1.97
N LYS A 70 -29.89 10.60 -2.81
CA LYS A 70 -31.13 11.30 -2.39
C LYS A 70 -32.20 10.36 -1.81
N SER A 71 -32.16 9.07 -2.15
CA SER A 71 -33.07 8.04 -1.62
C SER A 71 -32.57 7.37 -0.34
N GLY A 72 -31.46 7.84 0.24
CA GLY A 72 -30.85 7.26 1.44
C GLY A 72 -30.04 6.00 1.22
N LYS A 73 -29.91 5.51 -0.03
CA LYS A 73 -29.10 4.32 -0.36
C LYS A 73 -27.61 4.69 -0.47
N PRO A 74 -26.68 3.79 -0.10
CA PRO A 74 -25.26 3.94 -0.39
C PRO A 74 -24.99 4.27 -1.85
N ASN A 75 -24.06 5.20 -2.11
CA ASN A 75 -23.53 5.41 -3.45
C ASN A 75 -22.55 4.29 -3.84
N ALA A 76 -22.01 4.33 -5.05
CA ALA A 76 -21.13 3.28 -5.56
C ALA A 76 -19.91 3.02 -4.66
N ALA A 77 -19.22 4.07 -4.20
CA ALA A 77 -18.03 3.94 -3.35
C ALA A 77 -18.35 3.31 -1.98
N LEU A 78 -19.45 3.73 -1.35
CA LEU A 78 -19.87 3.15 -0.07
C LEU A 78 -20.34 1.70 -0.24
N SER A 79 -21.09 1.38 -1.31
CA SER A 79 -21.46 0.00 -1.62
C SER A 79 -20.23 -0.88 -1.85
N GLU A 80 -19.23 -0.39 -2.57
CA GLU A 80 -17.99 -1.13 -2.81
C GLU A 80 -17.22 -1.40 -1.52
N ALA A 81 -17.14 -0.41 -0.62
CA ALA A 81 -16.53 -0.60 0.69
C ALA A 81 -17.25 -1.64 1.53
N MET A 82 -18.58 -1.73 1.44
CA MET A 82 -19.35 -2.80 2.11
C MET A 82 -19.02 -4.18 1.53
N LEU A 83 -18.83 -4.32 0.22
CA LEU A 83 -18.39 -5.59 -0.38
C LEU A 83 -16.98 -5.99 0.09
N VAL A 84 -16.08 -5.01 0.26
CA VAL A 84 -14.77 -5.28 0.84
C VAL A 84 -14.87 -5.70 2.30
N LYS A 85 -15.78 -5.09 3.07
CA LYS A 85 -16.08 -5.50 4.45
C LYS A 85 -16.47 -6.98 4.49
N GLU A 86 -17.37 -7.40 3.59
CA GLU A 86 -17.81 -8.79 3.48
C GLU A 86 -16.67 -9.73 3.08
N TRP A 87 -15.84 -9.35 2.10
CA TRP A 87 -14.68 -10.15 1.68
C TRP A 87 -13.68 -10.35 2.81
N ILE A 88 -13.31 -9.28 3.54
CA ILE A 88 -12.40 -9.38 4.68
C ILE A 88 -13.03 -10.25 5.78
N ALA A 89 -14.29 -10.01 6.13
CA ALA A 89 -14.98 -10.78 7.16
C ALA A 89 -15.00 -12.27 6.82
N ALA A 90 -15.27 -12.61 5.56
CA ALA A 90 -15.23 -14.00 5.08
C ALA A 90 -13.81 -14.60 5.21
N GLY A 91 -12.77 -13.86 4.82
CA GLY A 91 -11.38 -14.30 4.96
C GLY A 91 -10.95 -14.53 6.42
N LEU A 92 -11.50 -13.76 7.35
CA LEU A 92 -11.25 -13.90 8.78
C LEU A 92 -12.19 -14.88 9.49
N ASN A 93 -13.18 -15.44 8.78
CA ASN A 93 -14.29 -16.17 9.38
C ASN A 93 -14.92 -15.40 10.57
N ALA A 94 -15.10 -14.09 10.38
CA ALA A 94 -15.58 -13.15 11.39
C ALA A 94 -16.97 -12.60 11.03
N ASP A 95 -17.66 -12.08 12.04
CA ASP A 95 -18.90 -11.31 11.84
C ASP A 95 -18.57 -9.96 11.17
N PRO A 96 -19.16 -9.62 10.01
CA PRO A 96 -18.97 -8.32 9.39
C PRO A 96 -19.24 -7.17 10.35
N ASP A 97 -20.26 -7.24 11.21
CA ASP A 97 -20.63 -6.14 12.10
C ASP A 97 -19.57 -5.86 13.18
N GLY A 98 -18.74 -6.86 13.52
CA GLY A 98 -17.61 -6.70 14.44
C GLY A 98 -16.30 -6.28 13.77
N LEU A 99 -16.21 -6.39 12.43
CA LEU A 99 -14.93 -6.32 11.70
C LEU A 99 -14.17 -5.01 11.91
N CYS A 100 -14.87 -3.88 12.04
CA CYS A 100 -14.21 -2.58 12.16
C CYS A 100 -13.33 -2.46 13.40
N SER A 101 -13.56 -3.27 14.44
CA SER A 101 -12.70 -3.33 15.63
C SER A 101 -11.37 -4.05 15.39
N GLU A 102 -11.26 -4.86 14.33
CA GLU A 102 -10.06 -5.62 13.96
C GLU A 102 -9.21 -4.92 12.89
N LEU A 103 -9.82 -4.04 12.10
CA LEU A 103 -9.16 -3.33 11.01
C LEU A 103 -8.32 -2.13 11.48
N GLY A 104 -7.24 -1.83 10.77
CA GLY A 104 -6.44 -0.63 11.00
C GLY A 104 -5.41 -0.80 12.11
N ARG A 105 -4.97 -2.03 12.37
CA ARG A 105 -4.03 -2.35 13.47
C ARG A 105 -2.78 -1.47 13.43
N PHE A 106 -2.24 -1.17 12.25
CA PHE A 106 -1.10 -0.27 12.08
C PHE A 106 -1.40 1.16 12.59
N PHE A 107 -2.57 1.70 12.29
CA PHE A 107 -2.95 3.06 12.70
C PHE A 107 -3.33 3.17 14.17
N ARG A 108 -3.64 2.06 14.83
CA ARG A 108 -3.89 2.02 16.27
C ARG A 108 -2.62 1.92 17.10
N HIS A 109 -1.48 1.63 16.49
CA HIS A 109 -0.21 1.57 17.21
C HIS A 109 0.11 2.94 17.85
N PRO A 110 0.59 2.99 19.11
CA PRO A 110 0.85 4.25 19.81
C PRO A 110 1.79 5.21 19.08
N ASP A 111 2.74 4.69 18.29
CA ASP A 111 3.68 5.51 17.51
C ASP A 111 3.08 6.10 16.23
N ILE A 112 1.91 5.62 15.81
CA ILE A 112 1.26 5.99 14.55
C ILE A 112 -0.04 6.76 14.75
N VAL A 113 -0.80 6.48 15.82
CA VAL A 113 -2.17 6.96 16.02
C VAL A 113 -2.35 8.48 15.92
N HIS A 114 -1.32 9.26 16.25
CA HIS A 114 -1.34 10.74 16.17
C HIS A 114 -0.94 11.31 14.80
N LEU A 115 -0.66 10.46 13.80
CA LEU A 115 -0.18 10.89 12.49
C LEU A 115 -1.31 10.94 11.47
N GLN A 116 -1.26 11.94 10.58
CA GLN A 116 -2.11 11.94 9.40
C GLN A 116 -1.76 10.72 8.52
N PRO A 117 -2.75 9.90 8.11
CA PRO A 117 -2.50 8.56 7.60
C PRO A 117 -1.82 8.51 6.24
N ASN A 118 -1.98 9.52 5.37
CA ASN A 118 -1.56 9.44 3.97
C ASN A 118 -0.07 9.08 3.78
N ASN A 119 0.83 9.72 4.54
CA ASN A 119 2.26 9.46 4.41
C ASN A 119 2.68 8.11 5.04
N PRO A 120 2.34 7.81 6.31
CA PRO A 120 2.63 6.50 6.91
C PRO A 120 2.05 5.35 6.10
N ARG A 121 0.81 5.48 5.59
CA ARG A 121 0.14 4.42 4.81
C ARG A 121 0.88 4.09 3.52
N GLY A 122 1.32 5.11 2.78
CA GLY A 122 2.04 4.90 1.52
C GLY A 122 3.36 4.16 1.73
N HIS A 123 4.13 4.55 2.75
CA HIS A 123 5.40 3.87 3.08
C HIS A 123 5.17 2.46 3.60
N ALA A 124 4.21 2.27 4.51
CA ALA A 124 3.84 0.96 5.01
C ALA A 124 3.41 0.04 3.85
N PHE A 125 2.52 0.50 2.98
CA PHE A 125 2.04 -0.32 1.86
C PHE A 125 3.17 -0.77 0.94
N ARG A 126 4.10 0.12 0.58
CA ARG A 126 5.28 -0.22 -0.21
C ARG A 126 6.10 -1.33 0.44
N SER A 127 6.43 -1.18 1.73
CA SER A 127 7.25 -2.17 2.43
C SER A 127 6.51 -3.49 2.66
N LEU A 128 5.19 -3.47 2.86
CA LEU A 128 4.39 -4.70 2.93
C LEU A 128 4.37 -5.47 1.60
N VAL A 129 4.27 -4.76 0.46
CA VAL A 129 4.38 -5.39 -0.87
C VAL A 129 5.79 -5.97 -1.06
N ALA A 130 6.83 -5.22 -0.70
CA ALA A 130 8.21 -5.69 -0.79
C ALA A 130 8.45 -6.95 0.07
N GLU A 131 7.96 -6.95 1.31
CA GLU A 131 8.04 -8.08 2.22
C GLU A 131 7.28 -9.30 1.69
N THR A 132 6.07 -9.10 1.15
CA THR A 132 5.28 -10.17 0.53
C THR A 132 6.04 -10.82 -0.62
N LEU A 133 6.70 -10.03 -1.48
CA LEU A 133 7.53 -10.54 -2.57
C LEU A 133 8.77 -11.28 -2.06
N ALA A 134 9.41 -10.79 -1.00
CA ALA A 134 10.58 -11.44 -0.42
C ALA A 134 10.23 -12.78 0.26
N ARG A 135 9.11 -12.82 1.00
CA ARG A 135 8.67 -13.99 1.77
C ARG A 135 8.09 -15.09 0.88
N PHE A 136 7.23 -14.72 -0.08
CA PHE A 136 6.46 -15.69 -0.87
C PHE A 136 6.85 -15.75 -2.35
N GLY A 137 7.66 -14.82 -2.84
CA GLY A 137 8.13 -14.79 -4.22
C GLY A 137 9.28 -15.77 -4.49
N ASP A 138 9.84 -15.66 -5.70
CA ASP A 138 11.02 -16.43 -6.09
C ASP A 138 12.25 -15.97 -5.29
N GLN A 139 12.82 -16.89 -4.52
CA GLN A 139 13.97 -16.67 -3.63
C GLN A 139 15.27 -16.28 -4.35
N GLN A 140 15.32 -16.38 -5.67
CA GLN A 140 16.43 -15.86 -6.48
C GLN A 140 16.28 -14.38 -6.84
N LEU A 141 15.17 -13.75 -6.43
CA LEU A 141 14.91 -12.34 -6.67
C LEU A 141 15.39 -11.51 -5.50
N GLU A 142 16.07 -10.42 -5.83
CA GLU A 142 16.48 -9.39 -4.89
C GLU A 142 15.45 -8.25 -4.96
N VAL A 143 14.82 -7.93 -3.83
CA VAL A 143 13.80 -6.88 -3.73
C VAL A 143 14.41 -5.67 -3.03
N HIS A 144 14.37 -4.51 -3.71
CA HIS A 144 14.94 -3.27 -3.20
C HIS A 144 13.89 -2.17 -3.20
N GLU A 145 13.73 -1.49 -2.07
CA GLU A 145 12.85 -0.34 -1.93
C GLU A 145 13.57 0.99 -2.18
N GLU A 146 12.80 2.00 -2.62
CA GLU A 146 13.25 3.40 -2.71
C GLU A 146 14.58 3.55 -3.47
N VAL A 147 14.67 2.90 -4.63
CA VAL A 147 15.90 2.87 -5.42
C VAL A 147 16.04 4.15 -6.23
N SER A 148 17.24 4.73 -6.22
CA SER A 148 17.52 5.88 -7.07
C SER A 148 17.59 5.47 -8.55
N PRO A 149 16.75 6.05 -9.44
CA PRO A 149 16.81 5.74 -10.87
C PRO A 149 18.14 6.14 -11.50
N ARG A 150 18.80 7.19 -11.00
CA ARG A 150 20.12 7.63 -11.48
C ARG A 150 21.23 6.64 -11.11
N GLY A 151 21.12 6.00 -9.95
CA GLY A 151 22.04 4.94 -9.52
C GLY A 151 21.81 3.66 -10.30
N LEU A 152 20.54 3.31 -10.53
CA LEU A 152 20.14 2.07 -11.22
C LEU A 152 20.38 2.13 -12.74
N PHE A 153 20.18 3.29 -13.34
CA PHE A 153 20.31 3.53 -14.79
C PHE A 153 21.29 4.69 -15.06
N PRO A 154 22.60 4.48 -14.82
CA PRO A 154 23.59 5.53 -15.03
C PRO A 154 23.62 5.98 -16.50
N GLY A 155 23.71 7.30 -16.71
CA GLY A 155 23.77 7.90 -18.06
C GLY A 155 22.41 8.14 -18.72
N PHE A 156 21.30 7.79 -18.07
CA PHE A 156 19.97 8.18 -18.52
C PHE A 156 19.56 9.49 -17.86
N ASP A 157 19.14 10.44 -18.68
CA ASP A 157 18.50 11.67 -18.20
C ASP A 157 17.00 11.43 -18.10
N PHE A 158 16.48 11.50 -16.88
CA PHE A 158 15.07 11.37 -16.61
C PHE A 158 14.52 12.76 -16.32
N GLY A 159 13.58 13.22 -17.16
CA GLY A 159 12.85 14.47 -16.98
C GLY A 159 11.89 14.37 -15.81
N ASN A 160 12.42 14.31 -14.58
CA ASN A 160 11.64 14.09 -13.38
C ASN A 160 11.25 15.42 -12.75
N ARG A 161 10.04 15.49 -12.19
CA ARG A 161 9.60 16.64 -11.40
C ARG A 161 10.36 16.73 -10.07
N SER A 162 10.72 15.59 -9.50
CA SER A 162 11.45 15.51 -8.23
C SER A 162 12.97 15.46 -8.43
N GLN A 163 13.70 16.34 -7.72
CA GLN A 163 15.16 16.29 -7.67
C GLN A 163 15.69 15.02 -6.98
N ALA A 164 14.86 14.38 -6.15
CA ALA A 164 15.18 13.19 -5.38
C ALA A 164 14.20 12.05 -5.71
N ALA A 165 13.92 11.85 -7.00
CA ALA A 165 13.11 10.76 -7.49
C ALA A 165 13.56 9.39 -6.97
N ARG A 166 12.59 8.52 -6.67
CA ARG A 166 12.78 7.15 -6.18
C ARG A 166 11.80 6.22 -6.89
N ILE A 167 12.30 5.03 -7.24
CA ILE A 167 11.47 3.91 -7.66
C ILE A 167 11.03 3.21 -6.39
N ASP A 168 9.71 3.05 -6.19
CA ASP A 168 9.16 2.45 -4.99
C ASP A 168 9.78 1.07 -4.71
N ILE A 169 9.70 0.13 -5.68
CA ILE A 169 10.30 -1.19 -5.56
C ILE A 169 10.95 -1.59 -6.90
N VAL A 170 12.17 -2.11 -6.81
CA VAL A 170 12.93 -2.72 -7.91
C VAL A 170 13.15 -4.18 -7.56
N VAL A 171 12.81 -5.06 -8.49
CA VAL A 171 13.07 -6.50 -8.36
C VAL A 171 14.16 -6.87 -9.35
N GLN A 172 15.22 -7.49 -8.87
CA GLN A 172 16.39 -7.90 -9.66
C GLN A 172 16.60 -9.41 -9.59
N ARG A 173 17.23 -9.97 -10.62
CA ARG A 173 17.83 -11.31 -10.56
C ARG A 173 19.32 -11.15 -10.87
N GLY A 174 20.15 -11.24 -9.83
CA GLY A 174 21.53 -10.75 -9.91
C GLY A 174 21.54 -9.29 -10.37
N GLN A 175 22.35 -8.96 -11.38
CA GLN A 175 22.48 -7.56 -11.85
C GLN A 175 21.37 -7.09 -12.81
N ARG A 176 20.38 -7.93 -13.14
CA ARG A 176 19.33 -7.59 -14.12
C ARG A 176 18.06 -7.16 -13.42
N VAL A 177 17.54 -5.99 -13.79
CA VAL A 177 16.18 -5.57 -13.40
C VAL A 177 15.16 -6.45 -14.12
N VAL A 178 14.29 -7.13 -13.35
CA VAL A 178 13.22 -7.99 -13.90
C VAL A 178 11.85 -7.36 -13.72
N ALA A 179 11.67 -6.53 -12.69
CA ALA A 179 10.46 -5.76 -12.52
C ALA A 179 10.73 -4.41 -11.87
N LEU A 180 9.92 -3.42 -12.25
CA LEU A 180 9.73 -2.19 -11.51
C LEU A 180 8.28 -2.18 -11.01
N ILE A 181 8.07 -1.88 -9.74
CA ILE A 181 6.74 -1.84 -9.13
C ILE A 181 6.53 -0.46 -8.52
N THR A 182 5.40 0.16 -8.84
CA THR A 182 4.91 1.33 -8.11
C THR A 182 3.69 0.96 -7.29
N THR A 183 3.70 1.39 -6.03
CA THR A 183 2.71 1.02 -5.01
C THR A 183 1.94 2.26 -4.60
N ARG A 184 0.61 2.23 -4.69
CA ARG A 184 -0.22 3.36 -4.30
C ARG A 184 -1.46 2.85 -3.59
N TRP A 185 -1.60 3.18 -2.31
CA TRP A 185 -2.78 2.79 -1.53
C TRP A 185 -4.06 3.45 -2.06
N THR A 186 -4.01 4.75 -2.33
CA THR A 186 -5.13 5.50 -2.91
C THR A 186 -4.70 6.18 -4.20
N TYR A 187 -5.49 6.05 -5.25
CA TYR A 187 -5.35 6.89 -6.43
C TYR A 187 -5.84 8.31 -6.13
N ARG A 188 -5.00 9.31 -6.39
CA ARG A 188 -5.37 10.73 -6.31
C ARG A 188 -5.11 11.39 -7.66
N HIS A 189 -6.13 12.04 -8.21
CA HIS A 189 -6.08 12.66 -9.54
C HIS A 189 -5.10 13.85 -9.61
N ASP A 190 -4.75 14.46 -8.48
CA ASP A 190 -3.74 15.52 -8.37
C ASP A 190 -2.29 14.98 -8.28
N ARG A 191 -2.12 13.65 -8.39
CA ARG A 191 -0.83 12.93 -8.27
C ARG A 191 -0.58 11.96 -9.45
N VAL A 192 -1.26 12.17 -10.57
CA VAL A 192 -1.12 11.34 -11.78
C VAL A 192 0.29 11.43 -12.36
N ASP A 193 0.93 12.59 -12.21
CA ASP A 193 2.30 12.87 -12.63
C ASP A 193 3.34 11.93 -12.01
N ILE A 194 3.06 11.37 -10.82
CA ILE A 194 3.95 10.39 -10.16
C ILE A 194 3.86 9.01 -10.84
N ILE A 195 2.71 8.66 -11.42
CA ILE A 195 2.56 7.43 -12.20
C ILE A 195 3.29 7.57 -13.53
N ASP A 196 3.20 8.75 -14.15
CA ASP A 196 3.97 9.09 -15.34
C ASP A 196 5.47 9.02 -15.05
N GLU A 197 5.92 9.49 -13.88
CA GLU A 197 7.31 9.38 -13.43
C GLU A 197 7.79 7.93 -13.37
N ALA A 198 7.02 7.00 -12.80
CA ALA A 198 7.39 5.59 -12.75
C ALA A 198 7.49 4.94 -14.14
N LEU A 199 6.63 5.35 -15.09
CA LEU A 199 6.67 4.87 -16.48
C LEU A 199 7.91 5.37 -17.24
N THR A 200 8.50 6.50 -16.86
CA THR A 200 9.71 7.02 -17.51
C THR A 200 10.92 6.09 -17.37
N TYR A 201 10.93 5.20 -16.36
CA TYR A 201 12.04 4.29 -16.10
C TYR A 201 11.97 3.00 -16.93
N VAL A 202 10.78 2.65 -17.44
CA VAL A 202 10.53 1.39 -18.14
C VAL A 202 11.41 1.21 -19.39
N PRO A 203 11.62 2.21 -20.26
CA PRO A 203 12.50 2.05 -21.42
C PRO A 203 13.94 1.72 -21.01
N SER A 204 14.46 2.34 -19.94
CA SER A 204 15.81 2.10 -19.43
C SER A 204 15.94 0.69 -18.84
N ALA A 205 14.95 0.26 -18.06
CA ALA A 205 14.90 -1.11 -17.53
C ALA A 205 14.84 -2.16 -18.65
N ARG A 206 14.03 -1.91 -19.68
CA ARG A 206 13.92 -2.81 -20.85
C ARG A 206 15.19 -2.89 -21.68
N ARG A 207 16.00 -1.83 -21.75
CA ARG A 207 17.33 -1.88 -22.39
C ARG A 207 18.30 -2.81 -21.65
N GLN A 208 18.20 -2.92 -20.32
CA GLN A 208 18.99 -3.86 -19.54
C GLN A 208 18.42 -5.29 -19.63
N ASN A 209 17.10 -5.42 -19.70
CA ASN A 209 16.39 -6.69 -19.81
C ASN A 209 15.07 -6.51 -20.57
N ASN A 210 15.00 -6.99 -21.82
CA ASN A 210 13.81 -6.84 -22.67
C ASN A 210 12.53 -7.44 -22.05
N GLU A 211 12.67 -8.42 -21.15
CA GLU A 211 11.55 -9.06 -20.45
C GLU A 211 11.12 -8.33 -19.17
N CYS A 212 11.72 -7.17 -18.86
CA CYS A 212 11.37 -6.40 -17.68
C CYS A 212 9.89 -6.00 -17.70
N ARG A 213 9.20 -6.35 -16.61
CA ARG A 213 7.80 -6.02 -16.38
C ARG A 213 7.67 -4.73 -15.57
N PHE A 214 6.55 -4.05 -15.76
CA PHE A 214 6.16 -2.90 -14.95
C PHE A 214 4.82 -3.21 -14.32
N PHE A 215 4.75 -3.16 -13.00
CA PHE A 215 3.52 -3.37 -12.25
C PHE A 215 3.11 -2.08 -11.57
N ARG A 216 1.82 -1.81 -11.59
CA ARG A 216 1.18 -0.67 -10.94
C ARG A 216 0.13 -1.27 -10.02
N ASP A 217 0.36 -1.15 -8.73
CA ASP A 217 -0.47 -1.83 -7.73
C ASP A 217 -1.39 -0.84 -7.02
N TYR A 218 -2.69 -1.12 -7.10
CA TYR A 218 -3.75 -0.48 -6.32
C TYR A 218 -4.57 -1.56 -5.61
N PRO A 219 -4.89 -1.37 -4.33
CA PRO A 219 -5.80 -2.26 -3.61
C PRO A 219 -7.18 -2.41 -4.28
N VAL A 220 -7.57 -1.46 -5.13
CA VAL A 220 -8.89 -1.42 -5.76
C VAL A 220 -8.96 -2.26 -7.06
N ASP A 221 -7.82 -2.54 -7.69
CA ASP A 221 -7.75 -3.28 -8.96
C ASP A 221 -7.50 -4.79 -8.79
N ALA A 222 -7.35 -5.29 -7.55
CA ALA A 222 -7.09 -6.70 -7.25
C ALA A 222 -8.35 -7.60 -7.28
N ARG A 223 -9.36 -7.27 -8.09
CA ARG A 223 -10.61 -8.03 -8.25
C ARG A 223 -10.87 -8.46 -9.69
#